data_AF-A0A5N8VGX0-F1
#
_entry.id   AF-A0A5N8VGX0-F1
#
_cell.length_a   1.000
_cell.length_b   1.000
_cell.length_c   1.000
_cell.angle_alpha   90.00
_cell.angle_beta   90.00
_cell.angle_gamma   90.00
#
_symmetry.space_group_name_H-M   'P 1'
#
loop_
_entity.id
_entity.type
_entity.pdbx_description
1 polymer ?
#
loop_
_entity_poly.entity_id
_entity_poly.type
_entity_poly.pdbx_seq_one_letter_code
_entity_poly.pdbx_strand_id
1 'polypeptide(L)'
;DYEHPRPLLDALDHRFGSVEADIYLVGDQLLVAHDPEDLDPSRTLESLYLDPLAARVRAGRGSVYRGHRAPLQLLIDIKTEGSSTYLALDRRLRRHRHLFTTYAGGRVHPGPVTAVISGDRAARGPMEAQTVRRAFYDGRLADLGSTAPASFISLISDNWTLNFGWLGEGAFPDAERRKLRDIVRTAHAHGQKVRFWATPDLAGPARTALWTELLAAGVDYLNTDDLAGLEAFLDSYRPAA
;
A
#
# COMPACT_ATOMS: atom_id res chain seq x y z
N ASP A 1 9.25 7.15 0.30
CA ASP A 1 10.14 6.12 0.90
C ASP A 1 11.31 5.68 -0.02
N TYR A 2 11.45 6.15 -1.27
CA TYR A 2 12.41 5.54 -2.23
C TYR A 2 13.69 6.31 -2.51
N GLU A 3 13.90 7.48 -1.88
CA GLU A 3 15.21 8.14 -1.85
C GLU A 3 16.18 7.44 -0.87
N HIS A 4 15.69 6.47 -0.10
CA HIS A 4 16.48 5.79 0.91
C HIS A 4 17.28 4.60 0.34
N PRO A 5 18.54 4.40 0.80
CA PRO A 5 19.36 3.29 0.33
C PRO A 5 18.75 1.89 0.54
N ARG A 6 17.89 1.73 1.57
CA ARG A 6 17.28 0.47 1.98
C ARG A 6 15.78 0.65 2.30
N PRO A 7 14.95 1.00 1.31
CA PRO A 7 13.60 1.54 1.52
C PRO A 7 12.74 0.67 2.44
N LEU A 8 12.69 -0.65 2.18
CA LEU A 8 11.99 -1.59 3.06
C LEU A 8 12.48 -1.54 4.52
N LEU A 9 13.79 -1.59 4.74
CA LEU A 9 14.33 -1.71 6.10
C LEU A 9 14.11 -0.43 6.89
N ASP A 10 14.22 0.72 6.24
CA ASP A 10 14.05 2.01 6.87
C ASP A 10 12.57 2.19 7.32
N ALA A 11 11.58 1.86 6.48
CA ALA A 11 10.18 1.83 6.89
C ALA A 11 9.88 0.82 8.03
N LEU A 12 10.54 -0.35 8.01
CA LEU A 12 10.39 -1.35 9.06
C LEU A 12 11.03 -0.94 10.40
N ASP A 13 12.12 -0.18 10.36
CA ASP A 13 12.78 0.38 11.54
C ASP A 13 11.89 1.44 12.21
N HIS A 14 11.10 2.18 11.42
CA HIS A 14 10.03 3.08 11.88
C HIS A 14 8.71 2.37 12.26
N ARG A 15 8.69 1.03 12.29
CA ARG A 15 7.54 0.21 12.70
C ARG A 15 6.30 0.33 11.80
N PHE A 16 6.46 0.76 10.55
CA PHE A 16 5.32 0.96 9.66
C PHE A 16 4.65 -0.34 9.20
N GLY A 17 3.32 -0.28 9.09
CA GLY A 17 2.47 -1.40 8.68
C GLY A 17 2.25 -1.51 7.16
N SER A 18 2.74 -0.54 6.38
CA SER A 18 2.68 -0.53 4.93
C SER A 18 3.96 0.05 4.36
N VAL A 19 4.42 -0.51 3.25
CA VAL A 19 5.51 0.01 2.41
C VAL A 19 5.09 -0.14 0.95
N GLU A 20 5.56 0.73 0.07
CA GLU A 20 5.31 0.63 -1.37
C GLU A 20 6.60 0.23 -2.11
N ALA A 21 6.48 -0.25 -3.34
CA ALA A 21 7.60 -0.58 -4.20
C ALA A 21 7.19 -0.25 -5.64
N ASP A 22 7.85 0.74 -6.23
CA ASP A 22 7.73 1.08 -7.64
C ASP A 22 8.51 0.04 -8.47
N ILE A 23 7.84 -0.68 -9.36
CA ILE A 23 8.47 -1.75 -10.16
C ILE A 23 8.38 -1.52 -11.67
N TYR A 24 9.48 -1.87 -12.34
CA TYR A 24 9.62 -1.88 -13.79
C TYR A 24 9.93 -3.29 -14.27
N LEU A 25 9.20 -3.77 -15.27
CA LEU A 25 9.57 -4.99 -16.00
C LEU A 25 10.63 -4.65 -17.04
N VAL A 26 11.86 -5.14 -16.83
CA VAL A 26 12.97 -5.02 -17.79
C VAL A 26 13.45 -6.41 -18.18
N GLY A 27 13.17 -6.82 -19.42
CA GLY A 27 13.38 -8.20 -19.84
C GLY A 27 12.50 -9.16 -19.04
N ASP A 28 13.12 -10.00 -18.20
CA ASP A 28 12.43 -10.92 -17.30
C ASP A 28 12.53 -10.54 -15.80
N GLN A 29 13.20 -9.42 -15.50
CA GLN A 29 13.46 -8.93 -14.15
C GLN A 29 12.45 -7.86 -13.74
N LEU A 30 12.15 -7.82 -12.44
CA LEU A 30 11.36 -6.76 -11.83
C LEU A 30 12.33 -5.88 -11.04
N LEU A 31 12.69 -4.76 -11.64
CA LEU A 31 13.60 -3.79 -11.04
C LEU A 31 12.79 -2.79 -10.21
N VAL A 32 13.39 -2.27 -9.15
CA VAL A 32 12.79 -1.25 -8.29
C VAL A 32 13.53 0.07 -8.51
N ALA A 33 12.79 1.08 -8.93
CA ALA A 33 13.24 2.46 -9.10
C ALA A 33 12.04 3.40 -9.04
N HIS A 34 12.25 4.68 -8.73
CA HIS A 34 11.18 5.68 -8.81
C HIS A 34 11.00 6.16 -10.26
N ASP A 35 12.13 6.49 -10.89
CA ASP A 35 12.22 6.94 -12.27
C ASP A 35 12.99 5.91 -13.13
N PRO A 36 12.68 5.79 -14.44
CA PRO A 36 13.35 4.86 -15.33
C PRO A 36 14.87 5.07 -15.42
N GLU A 37 15.36 6.29 -15.21
CA GLU A 37 16.78 6.64 -15.26
C GLU A 37 17.59 6.00 -14.11
N ASP A 38 16.94 5.65 -13.00
CA ASP A 38 17.57 5.08 -11.81
C ASP A 38 17.59 3.53 -11.81
N LEU A 39 17.19 2.91 -12.93
CA LEU A 39 17.13 1.45 -13.03
C LEU A 39 18.51 0.81 -12.92
N ASP A 40 18.71 0.07 -11.83
CA ASP A 40 19.90 -0.73 -11.56
C ASP A 40 19.55 -2.24 -11.64
N PRO A 41 20.20 -3.03 -12.53
CA PRO A 41 19.97 -4.46 -12.65
C PRO A 41 20.17 -5.29 -11.36
N SER A 42 20.90 -4.75 -10.39
CA SER A 42 21.12 -5.37 -9.07
C SER A 42 19.99 -5.10 -8.06
N ARG A 43 19.18 -4.06 -8.30
CA ARG A 43 18.08 -3.61 -7.44
C ARG A 43 16.77 -4.23 -7.89
N THR A 44 16.60 -5.53 -7.64
CA THR A 44 15.38 -6.26 -7.97
C THR A 44 14.36 -6.22 -6.83
N LEU A 45 13.09 -6.49 -7.16
CA LEU A 45 12.04 -6.67 -6.15
C LEU A 45 12.39 -7.78 -5.16
N GLU A 46 13.01 -8.86 -5.63
CA GLU A 46 13.49 -9.94 -4.77
C GLU A 46 14.56 -9.46 -3.80
N SER A 47 15.61 -8.79 -4.28
CA SER A 47 16.76 -8.41 -3.45
C SER A 47 16.42 -7.34 -2.43
N LEU A 48 15.54 -6.39 -2.79
CA LEU A 48 15.18 -5.27 -1.93
C LEU A 48 13.97 -5.54 -1.02
N TYR A 49 13.03 -6.39 -1.44
CA TYR A 49 11.78 -6.60 -0.71
C TYR A 49 11.54 -8.06 -0.33
N LEU A 50 11.48 -8.99 -1.29
CA LEU A 50 10.95 -10.32 -1.03
C LEU A 50 11.88 -11.17 -0.16
N ASP A 51 13.18 -11.20 -0.49
CA ASP A 51 14.16 -11.99 0.25
C ASP A 51 14.36 -11.44 1.68
N PRO A 52 14.53 -10.11 1.89
CA PRO A 52 14.59 -9.54 3.24
C PRO A 52 13.33 -9.78 4.06
N LEU A 53 12.13 -9.65 3.47
CA LEU A 53 10.87 -9.94 4.16
C LEU A 53 10.76 -11.41 4.56
N ALA A 54 11.09 -12.34 3.67
CA ALA A 54 11.07 -13.77 3.97
C ALA A 54 12.05 -14.11 5.10
N ALA A 55 13.27 -13.54 5.08
CA ALA A 55 14.25 -13.69 6.13
C ALA A 55 13.74 -13.14 7.47
N ARG A 56 13.15 -11.93 7.47
CA ARG A 56 12.59 -11.29 8.67
C ARG A 56 11.43 -12.10 9.25
N VAL A 57 10.49 -12.54 8.42
CA VAL A 57 9.34 -13.36 8.85
C VAL A 57 9.81 -14.69 9.45
N ARG A 58 10.83 -15.33 8.87
CA ARG A 58 11.42 -16.56 9.42
C ARG A 58 12.05 -16.31 10.79
N ALA A 59 12.80 -15.22 10.96
CA ALA A 59 13.38 -14.82 12.25
C ALA A 59 12.28 -14.44 13.28
N GLY A 60 11.21 -13.80 12.81
CA GLY A 60 10.04 -13.40 13.58
C GLY A 60 9.02 -14.52 13.83
N ARG A 61 9.33 -15.78 13.48
CA ARG A 61 8.45 -16.96 13.67
C ARG A 61 7.07 -16.82 13.01
N GLY A 62 7.04 -16.28 11.79
CA GLY A 62 5.82 -16.17 10.98
C GLY A 62 5.16 -14.79 11.03
N SER A 63 5.80 -13.78 11.63
CA SER A 63 5.34 -12.39 11.64
C SER A 63 6.47 -11.44 11.24
N VAL A 64 6.13 -10.34 10.55
CA VAL A 64 7.10 -9.27 10.22
C VAL A 64 7.59 -8.58 11.49
N TYR A 65 6.67 -8.30 12.42
CA TYR A 65 6.98 -7.74 13.74
C TYR A 65 6.65 -8.78 14.81
N ARG A 66 7.64 -9.13 15.62
CA ARG A 66 7.51 -10.18 16.64
C ARG A 66 6.38 -9.84 17.61
N GLY A 67 5.44 -10.76 17.77
CA GLY A 67 4.28 -10.58 18.66
C GLY A 67 3.12 -9.79 18.06
N HIS A 68 3.29 -9.22 16.87
CA HIS A 68 2.23 -8.54 16.13
C HIS A 68 1.80 -9.39 14.94
N ARG A 69 0.53 -9.81 14.95
CA ARG A 69 0.00 -10.78 13.98
C ARG A 69 -0.60 -10.15 12.73
N ALA A 70 -0.77 -8.83 12.68
CA ALA A 70 -1.30 -8.20 11.47
C ALA A 70 -0.25 -8.27 10.34
N PRO A 71 -0.69 -8.50 9.09
CA PRO A 71 0.21 -8.53 7.96
C PRO A 71 0.78 -7.13 7.67
N LEU A 72 2.04 -7.09 7.22
CA LEU A 72 2.57 -5.91 6.54
C LEU A 72 1.89 -5.80 5.17
N GLN A 73 1.45 -4.60 4.79
CA GLN A 73 1.06 -4.34 3.41
C GLN A 73 2.30 -4.01 2.58
N LEU A 74 2.50 -4.75 1.49
CA LEU A 74 3.45 -4.41 0.44
C LEU A 74 2.64 -3.93 -0.76
N LEU A 75 2.53 -2.61 -0.91
CA LEU A 75 1.94 -2.03 -2.11
C LEU A 75 2.97 -2.11 -3.23
N ILE A 76 2.59 -2.61 -4.41
CA ILE A 76 3.48 -2.80 -5.54
C ILE A 76 2.92 -1.96 -6.68
N ASP A 77 3.55 -0.83 -6.96
CA ASP A 77 3.14 0.10 -8.01
C ASP A 77 3.82 -0.29 -9.33
N ILE A 78 3.03 -0.74 -10.30
CA ILE A 78 3.52 -1.15 -11.62
C ILE A 78 3.68 0.09 -12.51
N LYS A 79 4.94 0.38 -12.89
CA LYS A 79 5.33 1.53 -13.72
C LYS A 79 5.50 1.22 -15.21
N THR A 80 5.38 -0.05 -15.59
CA THR A 80 5.38 -0.55 -16.98
C THR A 80 3.99 -1.10 -17.36
N GLU A 81 3.82 -1.66 -18.56
CA GLU A 81 2.52 -2.22 -18.97
C GLU A 81 2.01 -3.27 -17.97
N GLY A 82 0.78 -3.08 -17.48
CA GLY A 82 0.27 -3.77 -16.29
C GLY A 82 0.10 -5.27 -16.45
N SER A 83 -0.36 -5.75 -17.61
CA SER A 83 -0.68 -7.17 -17.81
C SER A 83 0.58 -8.04 -17.77
N SER A 84 1.57 -7.68 -18.58
CA SER A 84 2.84 -8.41 -18.70
C SER A 84 3.66 -8.32 -17.41
N THR A 85 3.71 -7.13 -16.79
CA THR A 85 4.41 -6.89 -15.53
C THR A 85 3.77 -7.70 -14.39
N TYR A 86 2.44 -7.70 -14.28
CA TYR A 86 1.75 -8.49 -13.27
C TYR A 86 2.01 -10.00 -13.45
N LEU A 87 1.98 -10.52 -14.68
CA LEU A 87 2.27 -11.93 -14.92
C LEU A 87 3.71 -12.31 -14.53
N ALA A 88 4.67 -11.40 -14.72
CA ALA A 88 6.03 -11.58 -14.24
C ALA A 88 6.10 -11.57 -12.70
N LEU A 89 5.41 -10.61 -12.06
CA LEU A 89 5.30 -10.49 -10.61
C LEU A 89 4.69 -11.74 -9.97
N ASP A 90 3.58 -12.23 -10.48
CA ASP A 90 2.92 -13.43 -10.00
C ASP A 90 3.83 -14.67 -10.01
N ARG A 91 4.74 -14.80 -10.99
CA ARG A 91 5.79 -15.84 -10.97
C ARG A 91 6.74 -15.68 -9.78
N ARG A 92 7.10 -14.46 -9.40
CA ARG A 92 7.97 -14.19 -8.24
C ARG A 92 7.24 -14.41 -6.92
N LEU A 93 5.99 -13.96 -6.80
CA LEU A 93 5.15 -14.20 -5.62
C LEU A 93 4.90 -15.69 -5.38
N ARG A 94 4.73 -16.49 -6.45
CA ARG A 94 4.62 -17.96 -6.36
C ARG A 94 5.84 -18.63 -5.74
N ARG A 95 7.05 -18.18 -6.09
CA ARG A 95 8.30 -18.70 -5.51
C ARG A 95 8.38 -18.40 -4.01
N HIS A 96 7.79 -17.30 -3.58
CA HIS A 96 7.70 -16.84 -2.19
C HIS A 96 6.33 -17.15 -1.53
N ARG A 97 5.62 -18.21 -1.96
CA ARG A 97 4.23 -18.48 -1.54
C ARG A 97 3.95 -18.48 -0.03
N HIS A 98 4.94 -18.77 0.80
CA HIS A 98 4.79 -18.82 2.26
C HIS A 98 4.73 -17.42 2.91
N LEU A 99 5.12 -16.38 2.15
CA LEU A 99 5.18 -15.00 2.62
C LEU A 99 3.83 -14.29 2.53
N PHE A 100 2.96 -14.70 1.60
CA PHE A 100 1.82 -13.88 1.19
C PHE A 100 0.47 -14.37 1.68
N THR A 101 -0.36 -13.40 2.09
CA THR A 101 -1.81 -13.56 2.13
C THR A 101 -2.29 -14.03 0.75
N THR A 102 -3.05 -15.11 0.74
CA THR A 102 -3.41 -15.81 -0.50
C THR A 102 -4.92 -15.91 -0.63
N TYR A 103 -5.46 -15.48 -1.76
CA TYR A 103 -6.79 -15.83 -2.19
C TYR A 103 -6.77 -17.20 -2.87
N ALA A 104 -7.67 -18.10 -2.50
CA ALA A 104 -7.88 -19.38 -3.17
C ALA A 104 -9.35 -19.80 -3.09
N GLY A 105 -9.98 -20.03 -4.24
CA GLY A 105 -11.33 -20.63 -4.32
C GLY A 105 -12.40 -19.89 -3.49
N GLY A 106 -12.40 -18.55 -3.54
CA GLY A 106 -13.38 -17.72 -2.82
C GLY A 106 -12.99 -17.38 -1.37
N ARG A 107 -11.85 -17.85 -0.87
CA ARG A 107 -11.39 -17.61 0.51
C ARG A 107 -10.07 -16.88 0.54
N VAL A 108 -9.88 -16.05 1.56
CA VAL A 108 -8.62 -15.36 1.87
C VAL A 108 -7.94 -16.10 3.02
N HIS A 109 -6.70 -16.50 2.79
CA HIS A 109 -5.82 -17.15 3.76
C HIS A 109 -4.76 -16.13 4.20
N PRO A 110 -4.83 -15.62 5.44
CA PRO A 110 -3.87 -14.64 5.95
C PRO A 110 -2.43 -15.17 5.90
N GLY A 111 -1.51 -14.33 5.42
CA GLY A 111 -0.08 -14.53 5.50
C GLY A 111 0.58 -13.35 6.24
N PRO A 112 1.91 -13.38 6.42
CA PRO A 112 2.63 -12.30 7.09
C PRO A 112 2.73 -11.01 6.27
N VAL A 113 2.57 -11.09 4.95
CA VAL A 113 2.57 -9.94 4.03
C VAL A 113 1.34 -9.99 3.12
N THR A 114 0.67 -8.86 2.93
CA THR A 114 -0.40 -8.71 1.93
C THR A 114 0.13 -7.86 0.79
N ALA A 115 0.40 -8.48 -0.36
CA ALA A 115 0.76 -7.75 -1.57
C ALA A 115 -0.47 -7.09 -2.19
N VAL A 116 -0.40 -5.80 -2.52
CA VAL A 116 -1.49 -5.04 -3.14
C VAL A 116 -0.97 -4.35 -4.40
N ILE A 117 -1.55 -4.64 -5.56
CA ILE A 117 -1.09 -4.15 -6.86
C ILE A 117 -1.73 -2.79 -7.16
N SER A 118 -0.89 -1.78 -7.38
CA SER A 118 -1.26 -0.45 -7.86
C SER A 118 -0.60 -0.14 -9.20
N GLY A 119 -0.71 1.11 -9.65
CA GLY A 119 -0.16 1.57 -10.93
C GLY A 119 -1.06 1.24 -12.11
N ASP A 120 -0.45 0.72 -13.17
CA ASP A 120 -1.10 0.44 -14.44
C ASP A 120 -2.33 -0.49 -14.29
N ARG A 121 -3.46 -0.07 -14.87
CA ARG A 121 -4.76 -0.73 -14.68
C ARG A 121 -4.91 -2.02 -15.48
N ALA A 122 -4.05 -2.27 -16.46
CA ALA A 122 -4.09 -3.49 -17.27
C ALA A 122 -3.76 -4.74 -16.44
N ALA A 123 -3.15 -4.59 -15.24
CA ALA A 123 -2.95 -5.68 -14.28
C ALA A 123 -4.27 -6.33 -13.80
N ARG A 124 -5.40 -5.61 -13.84
CA ARG A 124 -6.69 -6.11 -13.33
C ARG A 124 -7.15 -7.39 -14.02
N GLY A 125 -7.12 -7.42 -15.36
CA GLY A 125 -7.59 -8.55 -16.16
C GLY A 125 -6.91 -9.89 -15.80
N PRO A 126 -5.57 -10.00 -15.86
CA PRO A 126 -4.89 -11.23 -15.48
C PRO A 126 -5.04 -11.58 -13.99
N MET A 127 -5.24 -10.60 -13.10
CA MET A 127 -5.52 -10.88 -11.69
C MET A 127 -6.92 -11.49 -11.46
N GLU A 128 -7.95 -10.99 -12.15
CA GLU A 128 -9.32 -11.48 -12.04
C GLU A 128 -9.45 -12.92 -12.58
N ALA A 129 -8.65 -13.27 -13.59
CA ALA A 129 -8.62 -14.62 -14.17
C ALA A 129 -8.03 -15.70 -13.23
N GLN A 130 -7.39 -15.32 -12.12
CA GLN A 130 -6.74 -16.28 -11.22
C GLN A 130 -7.67 -16.89 -10.17
N THR A 131 -7.72 -18.21 -10.13
CA THR A 131 -8.43 -18.97 -9.08
C THR A 131 -7.62 -19.08 -7.77
N VAL A 132 -6.30 -18.92 -7.84
CA VAL A 132 -5.37 -18.79 -6.71
C VAL A 132 -4.47 -17.59 -6.96
N ARG A 133 -4.48 -16.62 -6.06
CA ARG A 133 -3.77 -15.33 -6.21
C ARG A 133 -3.07 -14.94 -4.92
N ARG A 134 -1.85 -14.41 -5.01
CA ARG A 134 -1.01 -13.98 -3.87
C ARG A 134 -0.91 -12.46 -3.71
N ALA A 135 -1.79 -11.76 -4.42
CA ALA A 135 -1.87 -10.32 -4.43
C ALA A 135 -3.34 -9.88 -4.46
N PHE A 136 -3.59 -8.68 -3.99
CA PHE A 136 -4.88 -8.01 -4.01
C PHE A 136 -4.74 -6.74 -4.84
N TYR A 137 -5.85 -6.10 -5.14
CA TYR A 137 -5.88 -4.98 -6.06
C TYR A 137 -6.13 -3.67 -5.31
N ASP A 138 -5.40 -2.64 -5.70
CA ASP A 138 -5.65 -1.26 -5.31
C ASP A 138 -6.69 -0.63 -6.25
N GLY A 139 -7.92 -0.51 -5.78
CA GLY A 139 -9.01 0.16 -6.49
C GLY A 139 -8.87 1.68 -6.46
N ARG A 140 -9.74 2.36 -7.23
CA ARG A 140 -9.90 3.82 -7.18
C ARG A 140 -11.24 4.17 -6.57
N LEU A 141 -11.53 5.46 -6.30
CA LEU A 141 -12.85 5.84 -5.80
C LEU A 141 -13.98 5.49 -6.76
N ALA A 142 -13.70 5.34 -8.06
CA ALA A 142 -14.66 4.82 -9.03
C ALA A 142 -15.05 3.34 -8.81
N ASP A 143 -14.22 2.56 -8.09
CA ASP A 143 -14.52 1.18 -7.68
C ASP A 143 -15.30 1.12 -6.35
N LEU A 144 -15.47 2.26 -5.66
CA LEU A 144 -16.14 2.32 -4.35
C LEU A 144 -17.62 1.94 -4.48
N GLY A 145 -18.06 0.97 -3.67
CA GLY A 145 -19.43 0.45 -3.74
C GLY A 145 -19.72 -0.43 -4.96
N SER A 146 -18.69 -0.77 -5.76
CA SER A 146 -18.85 -1.74 -6.86
C SER A 146 -19.09 -3.17 -6.34
N THR A 147 -19.38 -4.09 -7.26
CA THR A 147 -19.59 -5.51 -6.95
C THR A 147 -18.28 -6.26 -6.71
N ALA A 148 -17.12 -5.64 -6.93
CA ALA A 148 -15.84 -6.27 -6.70
C ALA A 148 -15.60 -6.46 -5.19
N PRO A 149 -15.38 -7.69 -4.70
CA PRO A 149 -15.28 -7.95 -3.27
C PRO A 149 -13.92 -7.50 -2.71
N ALA A 150 -13.84 -7.27 -1.39
CA ALA A 150 -12.59 -7.00 -0.69
C ALA A 150 -11.54 -8.12 -0.80
N SER A 151 -11.98 -9.36 -1.10
CA SER A 151 -11.08 -10.48 -1.43
C SER A 151 -10.36 -10.31 -2.77
N PHE A 152 -10.75 -9.31 -3.58
CA PHE A 152 -10.04 -8.85 -4.75
C PHE A 152 -9.52 -7.42 -4.56
N ILE A 153 -10.42 -6.44 -4.42
CA ILE A 153 -10.07 -5.03 -4.19
C ILE A 153 -9.99 -4.78 -2.69
N SER A 154 -8.85 -5.10 -2.06
CA SER A 154 -8.68 -4.96 -0.61
C SER A 154 -8.41 -3.53 -0.16
N LEU A 155 -8.03 -2.66 -1.09
CA LEU A 155 -7.67 -1.26 -0.85
C LEU A 155 -8.37 -0.38 -1.87
N ILE A 156 -8.88 0.76 -1.43
CA ILE A 156 -9.31 1.87 -2.28
C ILE A 156 -8.33 3.02 -2.04
N SER A 157 -7.55 3.37 -3.05
CA SER A 157 -6.65 4.52 -3.00
C SER A 157 -6.98 5.54 -4.08
N ASP A 158 -6.77 6.83 -3.81
CA ASP A 158 -6.90 7.86 -4.84
C ASP A 158 -6.04 9.09 -4.54
N ASN A 159 -5.90 9.93 -5.56
CA ASN A 159 -5.20 11.19 -5.44
C ASN A 159 -6.03 12.15 -4.58
N TRP A 160 -5.42 12.69 -3.52
CA TRP A 160 -6.05 13.67 -2.64
C TRP A 160 -6.48 14.93 -3.39
N THR A 161 -5.60 15.54 -4.19
CA THR A 161 -5.84 16.82 -4.87
C THR A 161 -6.82 16.73 -6.05
N LEU A 162 -7.12 15.53 -6.54
CA LEU A 162 -8.24 15.31 -7.47
C LEU A 162 -9.60 15.25 -6.77
N ASN A 163 -9.62 15.10 -5.45
CA ASN A 163 -10.82 14.84 -4.67
C ASN A 163 -11.16 15.91 -3.64
N PHE A 164 -10.16 16.64 -3.17
CA PHE A 164 -10.25 17.58 -2.05
C PHE A 164 -9.44 18.83 -2.39
N GLY A 165 -10.01 20.01 -2.11
CA GLY A 165 -9.30 21.29 -2.24
C GLY A 165 -8.55 21.68 -0.96
N TRP A 166 -8.86 21.06 0.17
CA TRP A 166 -8.21 21.36 1.43
C TRP A 166 -6.80 20.77 1.53
N LEU A 167 -5.81 21.62 1.80
CA LEU A 167 -4.39 21.25 1.87
C LEU A 167 -3.83 21.25 3.31
N GLY A 168 -4.71 21.23 4.32
CA GLY A 168 -4.30 21.29 5.73
C GLY A 168 -4.32 22.69 6.34
N GLU A 169 -4.61 23.73 5.55
CA GLU A 169 -4.66 25.13 6.03
C GLU A 169 -6.09 25.58 6.35
N GLY A 170 -6.24 26.31 7.46
CA GLY A 170 -7.55 26.78 7.92
C GLY A 170 -8.50 25.65 8.30
N ALA A 171 -9.79 25.99 8.40
CA ALA A 171 -10.82 25.01 8.72
C ALA A 171 -11.06 24.06 7.54
N PHE A 172 -11.00 22.75 7.78
CA PHE A 172 -11.34 21.75 6.77
C PHE A 172 -12.83 21.89 6.38
N PRO A 173 -13.16 22.21 5.11
CA PRO A 173 -14.54 22.48 4.72
C PRO A 173 -15.50 21.34 5.03
N ASP A 174 -16.65 21.65 5.63
CA ASP A 174 -17.60 20.64 6.10
C ASP A 174 -18.10 19.68 5.02
N ALA A 175 -18.24 20.17 3.79
CA ALA A 175 -18.64 19.34 2.64
C ALA A 175 -17.56 18.30 2.29
N GLU A 176 -16.30 18.71 2.28
CA GLU A 176 -15.16 17.81 2.03
C GLU A 176 -14.97 16.83 3.18
N ARG A 177 -15.09 17.28 4.42
CA ARG A 177 -15.07 16.43 5.61
C ARG A 177 -16.16 15.35 5.57
N ARG A 178 -17.39 15.70 5.16
CA ARG A 178 -18.47 14.74 4.96
C ARG A 178 -18.12 13.74 3.85
N LYS A 179 -17.62 14.22 2.70
CA LYS A 179 -17.17 13.37 1.60
C LYS A 179 -16.12 12.35 2.06
N LEU A 180 -15.10 12.78 2.81
CA LEU A 180 -14.05 11.90 3.34
C LEU A 180 -14.64 10.80 4.24
N ARG A 181 -15.51 11.17 5.19
CA ARG A 181 -16.17 10.21 6.09
C ARG A 181 -17.09 9.25 5.34
N ASP A 182 -17.78 9.71 4.30
CA ASP A 182 -18.64 8.87 3.47
C ASP A 182 -17.82 7.85 2.66
N ILE A 183 -16.65 8.26 2.14
CA ILE A 183 -15.73 7.36 1.45
C ILE A 183 -15.26 6.25 2.39
N VAL A 184 -14.73 6.62 3.56
CA VAL A 184 -14.20 5.65 4.53
C VAL A 184 -15.29 4.71 5.00
N ARG A 185 -16.46 5.24 5.40
CA ARG A 185 -17.60 4.42 5.82
C ARG A 185 -18.02 3.42 4.75
N THR A 186 -18.08 3.85 3.48
CA THR A 186 -18.50 2.98 2.38
C THR A 186 -17.47 1.90 2.11
N ALA A 187 -16.17 2.23 2.09
CA ALA A 187 -15.10 1.25 1.89
C ALA A 187 -15.08 0.21 3.02
N HIS A 188 -15.16 0.67 4.27
CA HIS A 188 -15.16 -0.20 5.44
C HIS A 188 -16.39 -1.11 5.51
N ALA A 189 -17.57 -0.62 5.09
CA ALA A 189 -18.77 -1.44 4.96
C ALA A 189 -18.61 -2.59 3.94
N HIS A 190 -17.74 -2.41 2.95
CA HIS A 190 -17.36 -3.44 1.97
C HIS A 190 -16.13 -4.26 2.38
N GLY A 191 -15.58 -4.03 3.58
CA GLY A 191 -14.38 -4.70 4.09
C GLY A 191 -13.07 -4.27 3.42
N GLN A 192 -13.07 -3.12 2.76
CA GLN A 192 -11.92 -2.54 2.06
C GLN A 192 -11.23 -1.50 2.95
N LYS A 193 -9.93 -1.33 2.78
CA LYS A 193 -9.14 -0.26 3.41
C LYS A 193 -9.10 0.99 2.54
N VAL A 194 -8.75 2.14 3.12
CA VAL A 194 -8.61 3.42 2.41
C VAL A 194 -7.21 4.00 2.57
N ARG A 195 -6.68 4.58 1.48
CA ARG A 195 -5.46 5.39 1.45
C ARG A 195 -5.67 6.59 0.52
N PHE A 196 -4.97 7.69 0.78
CA PHE A 196 -4.82 8.77 -0.20
C PHE A 196 -3.34 9.03 -0.49
N TRP A 197 -3.02 9.37 -1.73
CA TRP A 197 -1.68 9.79 -2.17
C TRP A 197 -1.75 11.21 -2.75
N ALA A 198 -0.59 11.82 -3.04
CA ALA A 198 -0.47 13.24 -3.37
C ALA A 198 -1.11 14.16 -2.31
N THR A 199 -1.00 13.76 -1.04
CA THR A 199 -1.34 14.57 0.11
C THR A 199 -0.25 15.62 0.36
N PRO A 200 -0.57 16.81 0.90
CA PRO A 200 0.43 17.70 1.49
C PRO A 200 1.33 16.95 2.48
N ASP A 201 2.62 16.85 2.17
CA ASP A 201 3.58 16.04 2.95
C ASP A 201 4.83 16.80 3.43
N LEU A 202 4.92 18.09 3.12
CA LEU A 202 5.95 18.95 3.68
C LEU A 202 5.75 19.11 5.19
N ALA A 203 6.83 18.97 5.97
CA ALA A 203 6.78 19.09 7.42
C ALA A 203 6.23 20.45 7.86
N GLY A 204 5.15 20.41 8.64
CA GLY A 204 4.51 21.62 9.16
C GLY A 204 3.10 21.40 9.71
N PRO A 205 2.45 22.48 10.16
CA PRO A 205 1.11 22.43 10.74
C PRO A 205 0.06 21.88 9.76
N ALA A 206 0.15 22.24 8.47
CA ALA A 206 -0.80 21.81 7.46
C ALA A 206 -0.80 20.28 7.27
N ARG A 207 0.38 19.66 7.14
CA ARG A 207 0.53 18.21 7.09
C ARG A 207 0.02 17.53 8.36
N THR A 208 0.36 18.08 9.53
CA THR A 208 -0.11 17.55 10.82
C THR A 208 -1.63 17.59 10.93
N ALA A 209 -2.26 18.69 10.50
CA ALA A 209 -3.71 18.82 10.44
C ALA A 209 -4.33 17.79 9.49
N LEU A 210 -3.72 17.61 8.31
CA LEU A 210 -4.17 16.60 7.35
C LEU A 210 -4.10 15.19 7.90
N TRP A 211 -2.96 14.76 8.45
CA TRP A 211 -2.82 13.44 9.08
C TRP A 211 -3.84 13.23 10.21
N THR A 212 -4.05 14.26 11.03
CA THR A 212 -5.06 14.24 12.10
C THR A 212 -6.46 13.99 11.54
N GLU A 213 -6.84 14.68 10.47
CA GLU A 213 -8.17 14.53 9.85
C GLU A 213 -8.35 13.18 9.15
N LEU A 214 -7.30 12.68 8.48
CA LEU A 214 -7.32 11.36 7.85
C LEU A 214 -7.49 10.26 8.91
N LEU A 215 -6.74 10.31 10.02
CA LEU A 215 -6.88 9.36 11.12
C LEU A 215 -8.24 9.49 11.82
N ALA A 216 -8.71 10.71 12.08
CA ALA A 216 -10.01 10.93 12.69
C ALA A 216 -11.18 10.45 11.81
N ALA A 217 -11.02 10.44 10.49
CA ALA A 217 -11.97 9.87 9.55
C ALA A 217 -11.88 8.34 9.44
N GLY A 218 -10.82 7.71 9.95
CA GLY A 218 -10.60 6.27 9.89
C GLY A 218 -9.85 5.80 8.63
N VAL A 219 -9.11 6.67 7.95
CA VAL A 219 -8.24 6.26 6.83
C VAL A 219 -7.16 5.30 7.34
N ASP A 220 -6.99 4.17 6.67
CA ASP A 220 -6.17 3.05 7.14
C ASP A 220 -4.66 3.25 6.95
N TYR A 221 -4.26 3.98 5.90
CA TYR A 221 -2.86 4.25 5.60
C TYR A 221 -2.62 5.71 5.22
N LEU A 222 -1.57 6.28 5.81
CA LEU A 222 -1.06 7.61 5.49
C LEU A 222 0.14 7.48 4.55
N ASN A 223 0.15 8.26 3.48
CA ASN A 223 1.29 8.34 2.56
C ASN A 223 2.27 9.41 3.06
N THR A 224 3.56 9.10 3.12
CA THR A 224 4.60 10.08 3.47
C THR A 224 5.98 9.67 2.96
N ASP A 225 6.84 10.66 2.74
CA ASP A 225 8.29 10.52 2.60
C ASP A 225 9.03 10.87 3.91
N ASP A 226 8.38 11.53 4.88
CA ASP A 226 8.95 11.86 6.19
C ASP A 226 8.67 10.76 7.22
N LEU A 227 9.42 9.65 7.13
CA LEU A 227 9.22 8.48 7.99
C LEU A 227 9.36 8.83 9.48
N ALA A 228 10.41 9.58 9.85
CA ALA A 228 10.63 9.97 11.24
C ALA A 228 9.53 10.92 11.75
N GLY A 229 9.08 11.86 10.92
CA GLY A 229 7.99 12.76 11.26
C GLY A 229 6.65 12.04 11.45
N LEU A 230 6.34 11.06 10.60
CA LEU A 230 5.13 10.25 10.75
C LEU A 230 5.19 9.34 11.97
N GLU A 231 6.34 8.72 12.27
CA GLU A 231 6.51 7.94 13.50
C GLU A 231 6.25 8.80 14.75
N ALA A 232 6.91 9.97 14.84
CA ALA A 232 6.73 10.88 15.97
C ALA A 232 5.28 11.37 16.10
N PHE A 233 4.61 11.64 14.98
CA PHE A 233 3.19 11.99 14.97
C PHE A 233 2.32 10.83 15.49
N LEU A 234 2.50 9.61 15.00
CA LEU A 234 1.69 8.46 15.40
C LEU A 234 1.90 8.08 16.87
N ASP A 235 3.13 8.16 17.39
CA ASP A 235 3.41 7.89 18.81
C ASP A 235 2.77 8.91 19.76
N SER A 236 2.62 10.16 19.30
CA SER A 236 1.99 11.24 20.06
C SER A 236 0.46 11.33 19.86
N TYR A 237 -0.06 10.74 18.78
CA TYR A 237 -1.48 10.79 18.45
C TYR A 237 -2.33 10.08 19.53
N ARG A 238 -3.31 10.80 20.06
CA ARG A 238 -4.34 10.27 20.95
C ARG A 238 -5.67 10.35 20.21
N PRO A 239 -6.31 9.21 19.90
CA PRO A 239 -7.66 9.23 19.35
C PRO A 239 -8.57 10.04 20.27
N ALA A 240 -9.44 10.88 19.70
CA ALA A 240 -10.52 11.46 20.49
C ALA A 240 -11.37 10.32 21.08
N ALA A 241 -11.60 10.37 22.39
CA ALA A 241 -12.34 9.37 23.16
C ALA A 241 -13.82 9.28 22.74
#